data_AF-A0A3B9L7G8-F1
#
_entry.id   AF-A0A3B9L7G8-F1
#
_cell.length_a   1.000
_cell.length_b   1.000
_cell.length_c   1.000
_cell.angle_alpha   90.00
_cell.angle_beta   90.00
_cell.angle_gamma   90.00
#
_symmetry.space_group_name_H-M   'P 1'
#
loop_
_entity.id
_entity.type
_entity.pdbx_description
1 polymer ?
#
loop_
_entity_poly.entity_id
_entity_poly.type
_entity_poly.pdbx_seq_one_letter_code
_entity_poly.pdbx_strand_id
1 'polypeptide(L)' 'MVSISTMIQQLEGLHGTTDLTQWETDFVKNIVQRYYQNGKRTDFFTTKVLENIERIWSKHFAG' A
#
# COMPACT_ATOMS: atom_id res chain seq x y z
N MET A 1 -7.91 -3.48 -13.95
CA MET A 1 -7.95 -3.52 -12.46
C MET A 1 -6.60 -4.00 -11.99
N VAL A 2 -5.86 -3.17 -11.27
CA VAL A 2 -4.54 -3.54 -10.71
C VAL A 2 -4.78 -4.36 -9.45
N SER A 3 -3.97 -5.40 -9.20
CA SER A 3 -4.13 -6.23 -7.99
C SER A 3 -3.64 -5.48 -6.75
N ILE A 4 -4.21 -5.79 -5.57
CA ILE A 4 -3.75 -5.22 -4.28
C ILE A 4 -2.25 -5.48 -4.08
N SER A 5 -1.77 -6.67 -4.42
CA SER A 5 -0.34 -7.00 -4.37
C SER A 5 0.51 -6.05 -5.21
N THR A 6 0.08 -5.73 -6.43
CA THR A 6 0.75 -4.77 -7.30
C THR A 6 0.69 -3.35 -6.73
N MET A 7 -0.45 -2.94 -6.16
CA MET A 7 -0.58 -1.63 -5.51
C MET A 7 0.40 -1.49 -4.35
N ILE A 8 0.53 -2.51 -3.49
CA ILE A 8 1.47 -2.52 -2.36
C ILE A 8 2.91 -2.37 -2.85
N GLN A 9 3.31 -3.06 -3.92
CA GLN A 9 4.66 -2.94 -4.48
C GLN A 9 4.93 -1.56 -5.09
N GLN A 10 3.94 -0.94 -5.72
CA GLN A 10 4.07 0.42 -6.25
C GLN A 10 4.15 1.45 -5.11
N LEU A 11 3.36 1.28 -4.06
CA LEU A 11 3.44 2.10 -2.84
C LEU A 11 4.77 1.93 -2.12
N GLU A 12 5.34 0.72 -2.09
CA GLU A 12 6.70 0.47 -1.58
C GLU A 12 7.74 1.34 -2.32
N GLY A 13 7.59 1.52 -3.63
CA GLY A 13 8.46 2.38 -4.44
C GLY A 13 8.37 3.87 -4.10
N LEU A 14 7.27 4.32 -3.46
CA LEU A 14 7.12 5.69 -2.96
C LEU A 14 7.70 5.87 -1.55
N HIS A 15 8.14 4.79 -0.92
CA HIS A 15 8.68 4.88 0.43
C HIS A 15 10.03 5.63 0.41
N GLY A 16 10.10 6.73 1.17
CA GLY A 16 11.27 7.60 1.20
C GLY A 16 11.21 8.76 0.21
N THR A 17 10.13 8.90 -0.56
CA THR A 17 9.86 10.11 -1.34
C THR A 17 9.03 11.11 -0.52
N THR A 18 8.96 12.35 -1.00
CA THR A 18 8.14 13.42 -0.37
C THR A 18 6.67 13.38 -0.82
N ASP A 19 6.27 12.38 -1.61
CA ASP A 19 4.90 12.26 -2.14
C ASP A 19 3.91 11.79 -1.08
N LEU A 20 4.39 11.07 -0.07
CA LEU A 20 3.58 10.55 1.03
C LEU A 20 3.60 11.51 2.21
N THR A 21 2.43 11.76 2.80
CA THR A 21 2.34 12.35 4.13
C THR A 21 2.96 11.42 5.19
N GLN A 22 3.25 11.94 6.38
CA GLN A 22 3.79 11.12 7.48
C GLN A 22 2.89 9.92 7.79
N TRP A 23 1.57 10.13 7.86
CA TRP A 23 0.61 9.05 8.09
C TRP A 23 0.60 8.02 6.95
N GLU A 24 0.62 8.47 5.69
CA GLU A 24 0.68 7.57 4.52
C GLU A 24 1.97 6.76 4.52
N THR A 25 3.10 7.38 4.88
CA THR A 25 4.40 6.71 5.00
C THR A 25 4.38 5.60 6.04
N ASP A 26 3.90 5.89 7.25
CA ASP A 26 3.80 4.91 8.33
C ASP A 26 2.82 3.78 7.98
N PHE A 27 1.71 4.12 7.31
CA PHE A 27 0.74 3.15 6.82
C PHE A 27 1.36 2.22 5.76
N VAL A 28 2.00 2.79 4.72
CA VAL A 28 2.65 2.04 3.64
C VAL A 28 3.75 1.13 4.20
N LYS A 29 4.58 1.63 5.12
CA LYS A 29 5.59 0.82 5.80
C LYS A 29 4.98 -0.40 6.50
N ASN A 30 3.88 -0.21 7.23
CA ASN A 30 3.21 -1.28 7.96
C ASN A 30 2.59 -2.34 7.02
N ILE A 31 1.88 -1.92 5.96
CA ILE A 31 1.30 -2.87 5.01
C ILE A 31 2.37 -3.65 4.25
N VAL A 32 3.46 -3.00 3.85
CA VAL A 32 4.57 -3.63 3.11
C VAL A 32 5.25 -4.66 4.01
N GLN A 33 5.52 -4.30 5.26
CA GLN A 33 6.06 -5.23 6.26
C GLN A 33 5.16 -6.46 6.43
N ARG A 34 3.84 -6.27 6.64
CA ARG A 34 2.89 -7.37 6.80
C ARG A 34 2.76 -8.22 5.53
N TYR A 35 2.79 -7.60 4.36
CA TYR A 35 2.73 -8.27 3.06
C TYR A 35 3.91 -9.24 2.89
N TYR A 36 5.13 -8.79 3.16
CA TYR A 36 6.30 -9.68 3.10
C TYR A 36 6.30 -10.75 4.20
N GLN A 37 5.93 -10.39 5.43
CA GLN A 37 5.86 -11.35 6.55
C GLN A 37 4.86 -12.49 6.30
N ASN A 38 3.78 -12.24 5.57
CA ASN A 38 2.77 -13.24 5.26
C ASN A 38 2.99 -13.95 3.91
N GLY A 39 4.16 -13.77 3.28
CA GLY A 39 4.50 -14.43 2.02
C GLY A 39 3.77 -13.85 0.82
N LYS A 40 3.63 -12.52 0.75
CA LYS A 40 2.97 -11.77 -0.34
C LYS A 40 1.47 -12.09 -0.50
N ARG A 41 0.85 -12.57 0.58
CA ARG A 41 -0.60 -12.75 0.67
C ARG A 41 -1.28 -11.43 0.96
N THR A 42 -2.55 -11.31 0.60
CA THR A 42 -3.37 -10.11 0.84
C THR A 42 -4.73 -10.43 1.47
N ASP A 43 -5.08 -11.72 1.59
CA ASP A 43 -6.34 -12.23 2.14
C ASP A 43 -6.54 -11.93 3.63
N PHE A 44 -5.47 -11.61 4.36
CA PHE A 44 -5.52 -11.26 5.78
C PHE A 44 -5.75 -9.77 6.04
N PHE A 45 -5.73 -8.92 5.00
CA PHE A 45 -6.04 -7.51 5.16
C PHE A 45 -7.55 -7.31 5.29
N THR A 46 -7.98 -6.47 6.24
CA THR A 46 -9.39 -6.12 6.39
C THR A 46 -9.84 -5.20 5.25
N THR A 47 -11.14 -5.17 4.97
CA THR A 47 -11.73 -4.27 3.96
C THR A 47 -11.27 -2.82 4.13
N LYS A 48 -11.25 -2.32 5.37
CA LYS A 48 -10.79 -0.97 5.68
C LYS A 48 -9.33 -0.73 5.30
N VAL A 49 -8.46 -1.73 5.44
CA VAL A 49 -7.06 -1.62 5.01
C VAL A 49 -6.98 -1.61 3.49
N LEU A 50 -7.74 -2.47 2.82
CA LEU A 50 -7.80 -2.50 1.36
C LEU A 50 -8.28 -1.16 0.78
N GLU A 51 -9.35 -0.58 1.32
CA GLU A 51 -9.86 0.75 0.91
C GLU A 51 -8.80 1.84 1.06
N ASN A 52 -8.00 1.80 2.14
CA ASN A 52 -6.92 2.75 2.34
C ASN A 52 -5.77 2.55 1.35
N ILE A 53 -5.40 1.30 1.05
CA ILE A 53 -4.41 0.97 0.02
C ILE A 53 -4.86 1.52 -1.33
N GLU A 54 -6.10 1.24 -1.73
CA GLU A 54 -6.67 1.70 -2.99
C GLU A 54 -6.74 3.23 -3.05
N ARG A 55 -7.16 3.89 -1.97
CA ARG A 55 -7.24 5.35 -1.91
C ARG A 55 -5.88 6.02 -2.08
N ILE A 56 -4.86 5.56 -1.35
CA ILE A 56 -3.50 6.11 -1.43
C ILE A 56 -2.93 5.81 -2.82
N TRP A 57 -3.05 4.57 -3.29
CA TRP A 57 -2.58 4.20 -4.62
C TRP A 57 -3.23 5.07 -5.72
N SER A 58 -4.54 5.28 -5.65
CA SER A 58 -5.26 6.08 -6.64
C SER A 58 -4.79 7.53 -6.70
N LYS A 59 -4.46 8.13 -5.53
CA LYS A 59 -3.93 9.49 -5.44
C LYS A 59 -2.61 9.67 -6.21
N HIS A 60 -1.81 8.61 -6.34
CA HIS A 60 -0.47 8.67 -6.95
C HIS A 60 -0.39 8.05 -8.35
N PHE A 61 -1.24 7.07 -8.66
CA PHE A 61 -1.10 6.24 -9.86
C PHE A 61 -2.36 6.14 -10.73
N ALA A 62 -3.54 6.53 -10.24
CA ALA A 62 -4.79 6.43 -11.02
C ALA A 62 -5.09 7.68 -11.87
N GLY A 63 -4.04 8.33 -12.38
CA GLY A 63 -4.16 9.48 -13.29
C GLY A 63 -5.01 9.20 -14.52
#